data_AF-A0A139NI75-F1
#
_entry.id   AF-A0A139NI75-F1
#
_cell.length_a   1.000
_cell.length_b   1.000
_cell.length_c   1.000
_cell.angle_alpha   90.00
_cell.angle_beta   90.00
_cell.angle_gamma   90.00
#
_symmetry.space_group_name_H-M   'P 1'
#
loop_
_entity.id
_entity.type
_entity.pdbx_description
1 polymer ?
#
loop_
_entity_poly.entity_id
_entity_poly.type
_entity_poly.pdbx_seq_one_letter_code
_entity_poly.pdbx_strand_id
1 'polypeptide(L)'
;MSLHATTIFQGQPLGQNIFIGSLITDESYAVLLNESYHERKVSQQWMHGNNVTGYITWILAVTVSTYFGQYIPNPEAWGLDFALVGMFVGIFGGQLVALRQAHSVRHISLILLTVALAYLTFSMLVSESLAVLLATLIACGVGVTFDEVR
;
A
#
# COMPACT_ATOMS: atom_id res chain seq x y z
N MET A 1 -1.32 -1.98 6.92
CA MET A 1 -0.62 -3.09 6.24
C MET A 1 -0.03 -4.09 7.22
N SER A 2 0.95 -3.73 8.06
CA SER A 2 1.61 -4.69 8.96
C SER A 2 0.64 -5.46 9.86
N LEU A 3 -0.39 -4.79 10.40
CA LEU A 3 -1.45 -5.42 11.19
C LEU A 3 -2.31 -6.41 10.40
N HIS A 4 -2.49 -6.19 9.10
CA HIS A 4 -3.19 -7.15 8.23
C HIS A 4 -2.27 -8.29 7.80
N ALA A 5 -1.00 -8.00 7.51
CA ALA A 5 -0.03 -9.06 7.17
C ALA A 5 0.09 -10.10 8.30
N THR A 6 0.00 -9.70 9.58
CA THR A 6 0.02 -10.64 10.69
C THR A 6 -1.22 -11.54 10.77
N THR A 7 -2.37 -11.16 10.18
CA THR A 7 -3.54 -12.05 10.10
C THR A 7 -3.35 -13.17 9.08
N ILE A 8 -2.50 -12.96 8.06
CA ILE A 8 -2.13 -13.99 7.08
C ILE A 8 -1.18 -15.02 7.69
N PHE A 9 -0.27 -14.60 8.59
CA PHE A 9 0.73 -15.46 9.24
C PHE A 9 0.38 -15.82 10.69
N GLN A 10 -0.91 -16.02 10.99
CA GLN A 10 -1.36 -16.45 12.33
C GLN A 10 -0.69 -17.76 12.75
N GLY A 11 -0.18 -17.80 13.99
CA GLY A 11 0.49 -18.98 14.57
C GLY A 11 2.02 -18.97 14.50
N GLN A 12 2.65 -17.95 13.90
CA GLN A 12 4.11 -17.78 13.92
C GLN A 12 4.60 -17.16 15.23
N PRO A 13 5.84 -17.44 15.66
CA PRO A 13 6.44 -16.82 16.84
C PRO A 13 6.49 -15.29 16.68
N LEU A 14 6.24 -14.58 17.79
CA LEU A 14 6.11 -13.12 17.82
C LEU A 14 7.27 -12.39 17.14
N GLY A 15 8.51 -12.84 17.37
CA GLY A 15 9.69 -12.23 16.75
C GLY A 15 9.68 -12.27 15.23
N GLN A 16 9.12 -13.32 14.63
CA GLN A 16 9.01 -13.42 13.17
C GLN A 16 7.94 -12.47 12.63
N ASN A 17 6.78 -12.37 13.30
CA ASN A 17 5.75 -11.41 12.93
C ASN A 17 6.19 -9.95 13.08
N ILE A 18 7.01 -9.65 14.10
CA ILE A 18 7.66 -8.34 14.23
C ILE A 18 8.57 -8.10 13.02
N PHE A 19 9.43 -9.05 12.66
CA PHE A 19 10.36 -8.87 11.55
C PHE A 19 9.64 -8.72 10.19
N ILE A 20 8.60 -9.53 9.92
CA ILE A 20 7.74 -9.36 8.73
C ILE A 20 7.12 -7.96 8.73
N GLY A 21 6.49 -7.56 9.85
CA GLY A 21 5.76 -6.31 9.96
C GLY A 21 6.64 -5.06 9.93
N SER A 22 7.90 -5.16 10.36
CA SER A 22 8.88 -4.06 10.33
C SER A 22 9.51 -3.84 8.96
N LEU A 23 9.62 -4.89 8.14
CA LEU A 23 10.24 -4.81 6.81
C LEU A 23 9.23 -4.69 5.67
N ILE A 24 7.94 -4.74 5.95
CA ILE A 24 6.93 -4.64 4.91
C ILE A 24 6.81 -3.20 4.40
N THR A 25 6.67 -3.08 3.09
CA THR A 25 6.43 -1.84 2.34
C THR A 25 5.10 -1.95 1.58
N ASP A 26 4.61 -0.85 1.01
CA ASP A 26 3.38 -0.87 0.20
C ASP A 26 3.48 -1.84 -0.98
N GLU A 27 4.65 -1.94 -1.61
CA GLU A 27 4.91 -2.78 -2.79
C GLU A 27 5.02 -4.25 -2.41
N SER A 28 5.81 -4.57 -1.38
CA SER A 28 5.95 -5.94 -0.88
C SER A 28 4.62 -6.47 -0.33
N TYR A 29 3.80 -5.58 0.27
CA TYR A 29 2.43 -5.91 0.68
C TYR A 29 1.50 -6.16 -0.52
N ALA A 30 1.57 -5.35 -1.57
CA ALA A 30 0.79 -5.57 -2.79
C ALA A 30 1.14 -6.92 -3.45
N VAL A 31 2.44 -7.26 -3.51
CA VAL A 31 2.92 -8.56 -4.01
C VAL A 31 2.42 -9.71 -3.12
N LEU A 32 2.45 -9.55 -1.79
CA LEU A 32 1.89 -10.53 -0.85
C LEU A 32 0.39 -10.76 -1.08
N LEU A 33 -0.40 -9.70 -1.24
CA LEU A 33 -1.84 -9.83 -1.48
C LEU A 33 -2.12 -10.57 -2.79
N ASN A 34 -1.42 -10.20 -3.85
CA ASN A 34 -1.55 -10.88 -5.14
C ASN A 34 -1.19 -12.36 -5.05
N GLU A 35 -0.09 -12.70 -4.35
CA GLU A 35 0.31 -14.10 -4.15
C GLU A 35 -0.70 -14.86 -3.28
N SER A 36 -1.16 -14.26 -2.18
CA SER A 36 -2.14 -14.88 -1.27
C SER A 36 -3.50 -15.16 -1.91
N TYR A 37 -3.82 -14.47 -3.01
CA TYR A 37 -5.01 -14.71 -3.80
C TYR A 37 -4.84 -15.91 -4.75
N HIS A 38 -3.65 -16.09 -5.34
CA HIS A 38 -3.36 -17.19 -6.26
C HIS A 38 -3.01 -18.49 -5.52
N GLU A 39 -2.21 -18.40 -4.48
CA GLU A 39 -1.74 -19.52 -3.66
C GLU A 39 -2.52 -19.62 -2.35
N ARG A 40 -2.95 -20.83 -1.98
CA ARG A 40 -3.77 -21.02 -0.76
C ARG A 40 -3.02 -20.71 0.54
N LYS A 41 -1.68 -20.79 0.55
CA LYS A 41 -0.85 -20.53 1.73
C LYS A 41 0.53 -19.97 1.32
N VAL A 42 0.75 -18.70 1.63
CA VAL A 42 2.07 -18.07 1.50
C VAL A 42 2.93 -18.46 2.70
N SER A 43 4.15 -18.94 2.45
CA SER A 43 5.09 -19.27 3.53
C SER A 43 5.77 -18.02 4.08
N GLN A 44 6.19 -18.07 5.33
CA GLN A 44 6.92 -16.96 5.92
C GLN A 44 8.29 -16.74 5.26
N GLN A 45 9.01 -17.81 4.90
CA GLN A 45 10.29 -17.69 4.22
C GLN A 45 10.14 -16.95 2.90
N TRP A 46 9.04 -17.18 2.17
CA TRP A 46 8.72 -16.43 0.96
C TRP A 46 8.51 -14.95 1.28
N MET A 47 7.78 -14.61 2.34
CA MET A 47 7.55 -13.21 2.72
C MET A 47 8.84 -12.48 3.11
N HIS A 48 9.74 -13.14 3.84
CA HIS A 48 11.06 -12.58 4.12
C HIS A 48 11.88 -12.38 2.85
N GLY A 49 11.82 -13.35 1.91
CA GLY A 49 12.42 -13.23 0.59
C GLY A 49 11.88 -12.05 -0.21
N ASN A 50 10.56 -11.85 -0.19
CA ASN A 50 9.88 -10.73 -0.84
C ASN A 50 10.36 -9.38 -0.27
N ASN A 51 10.37 -9.24 1.07
CA ASN A 51 10.86 -8.03 1.73
C ASN A 51 12.34 -7.74 1.40
N VAL A 52 13.22 -8.74 1.57
CA VAL A 52 14.66 -8.58 1.32
C VAL A 52 14.93 -8.24 -0.15
N THR A 53 14.25 -8.90 -1.09
CA THR A 53 14.38 -8.62 -2.52
C THR A 53 13.92 -7.21 -2.85
N GLY A 54 12.84 -6.74 -2.22
CA GLY A 54 12.38 -5.36 -2.34
C GLY A 54 13.45 -4.35 -1.92
N TYR A 55 14.04 -4.52 -0.74
CA TYR A 55 15.12 -3.63 -0.26
C TYR A 55 16.38 -3.70 -1.12
N ILE A 56 16.81 -4.89 -1.57
CA ILE A 56 17.96 -5.02 -2.47
C ILE A 56 17.68 -4.27 -3.78
N THR A 57 16.49 -4.47 -4.36
CA THR A 57 16.08 -3.79 -5.59
C THR A 57 16.07 -2.28 -5.39
N TRP A 58 15.54 -1.80 -4.27
CA TRP A 58 15.53 -0.38 -3.94
C TRP A 58 16.94 0.20 -3.82
N ILE A 59 17.84 -0.44 -3.08
CA ILE A 59 19.24 0.01 -2.93
C ILE A 59 19.93 0.07 -4.29
N LEU A 60 19.79 -0.97 -5.11
CA LEU A 60 20.39 -1.01 -6.45
C LEU A 60 19.80 0.07 -7.34
N ALA A 61 18.47 0.22 -7.36
CA ALA A 61 17.78 1.22 -8.16
C ALA A 61 18.20 2.64 -7.78
N VAL A 62 18.27 2.97 -6.48
CA VAL A 62 18.72 4.28 -6.01
C VAL A 62 20.19 4.52 -6.36
N THR A 63 21.06 3.52 -6.17
CA THR A 63 22.49 3.64 -6.48
C THR A 63 22.73 3.89 -7.96
N VAL A 64 22.10 3.09 -8.82
CA VAL A 64 22.19 3.21 -10.28
C VAL A 64 21.57 4.54 -10.73
N SER A 65 20.37 4.87 -10.27
CA SER A 65 19.68 6.11 -10.67
C SER A 65 20.41 7.35 -10.19
N THR A 66 21.04 7.34 -9.01
CA THR A 66 21.84 8.46 -8.53
C THR A 66 23.12 8.61 -9.35
N TYR A 67 23.79 7.50 -9.65
CA TYR A 67 25.01 7.52 -10.47
C TYR A 67 24.75 8.01 -11.89
N PHE A 68 23.65 7.61 -12.53
CA PHE A 68 23.31 8.07 -13.87
C PHE A 68 22.58 9.42 -13.89
N GLY A 69 21.82 9.74 -12.83
CA GLY A 69 21.03 10.96 -12.73
C GLY A 69 21.86 12.23 -12.79
N GLN A 70 23.11 12.20 -12.33
CA GLN A 70 24.04 13.34 -12.46
C GLN A 70 24.35 13.71 -13.92
N TYR A 71 24.17 12.78 -14.85
CA TYR A 71 24.44 12.98 -16.28
C TYR A 71 23.19 13.35 -17.09
N ILE A 72 22.01 13.43 -16.45
CA ILE A 72 20.75 13.79 -17.12
C ILE A 72 20.53 15.30 -16.97
N PRO A 73 20.81 16.11 -18.02
CA PRO A 73 20.47 17.53 -17.99
C PRO A 73 18.95 17.70 -18.10
N ASN A 74 18.41 18.63 -17.33
CA ASN A 74 16.98 18.98 -17.31
C ASN A 74 16.05 17.75 -17.14
N PRO A 75 16.09 17.07 -15.98
CA PRO A 75 15.27 15.87 -15.72
C PRO A 75 13.75 16.11 -15.87
N GLU A 76 13.28 17.34 -15.65
CA GLU A 76 11.89 17.75 -15.86
C GLU A 76 11.44 17.61 -17.32
N ALA A 77 12.34 17.82 -18.29
CA ALA A 77 12.03 17.65 -19.71
C ALA A 77 11.70 16.18 -20.06
N TRP A 78 12.12 15.24 -19.20
CA TRP A 78 11.88 13.81 -19.33
C TRP A 78 10.70 13.33 -18.48
N GLY A 79 10.01 14.23 -17.76
CA GLY A 79 8.89 13.89 -16.88
C GLY A 79 9.31 13.10 -15.64
N LEU A 80 10.58 13.20 -15.23
CA LEU A 80 11.09 12.48 -14.05
C LEU A 80 10.51 13.03 -12.73
N ASP A 81 10.00 14.27 -12.74
CA ASP A 81 9.21 14.89 -11.67
C ASP A 81 7.87 14.17 -11.44
N PHE A 82 7.31 13.54 -12.48
CA PHE A 82 6.09 12.74 -12.37
C PHE A 82 6.33 11.33 -11.82
N ALA A 83 7.57 10.85 -11.74
CA ALA A 83 7.86 9.46 -11.37
C ALA A 83 7.30 9.06 -9.99
N LEU A 84 7.40 9.97 -9.01
CA LEU A 84 6.87 9.74 -7.66
C LEU A 84 5.34 9.68 -7.65
N VAL A 85 4.68 10.59 -8.39
CA VAL A 85 3.21 10.58 -8.52
C VAL A 85 2.74 9.30 -9.21
N GLY A 86 3.43 8.91 -10.28
CA GLY A 86 3.18 7.67 -11.01
C GLY A 86 3.28 6.42 -10.13
N MET A 87 4.26 6.38 -9.23
CA MET A 87 4.40 5.30 -8.23
C MET A 87 3.14 5.18 -7.35
N PHE A 88 2.68 6.27 -6.76
CA PHE A 88 1.47 6.25 -5.92
C PHE A 88 0.23 5.84 -6.71
N VAL A 89 0.08 6.32 -7.95
CA VAL A 89 -1.01 5.91 -8.85
C VAL A 89 -0.94 4.42 -9.15
N GLY A 90 0.26 3.88 -9.40
CA GLY A 90 0.48 2.45 -9.64
C GLY A 90 0.09 1.58 -8.45
N ILE A 91 0.56 1.95 -7.25
CA ILE A 91 0.21 1.25 -6.00
C ILE A 91 -1.30 1.33 -5.76
N PHE A 92 -1.90 2.53 -5.84
CA PHE A 92 -3.34 2.71 -5.65
C PHE A 92 -4.16 1.89 -6.66
N GLY A 93 -3.78 1.91 -7.93
CA GLY A 93 -4.42 1.14 -8.99
C GLY A 93 -4.33 -0.36 -8.75
N GLY A 94 -3.15 -0.87 -8.37
CA GLY A 94 -2.97 -2.28 -8.01
C GLY A 94 -3.86 -2.72 -6.85
N GLN A 95 -3.93 -1.91 -5.79
CA GLN A 95 -4.79 -2.18 -4.65
C GLN A 95 -6.28 -2.11 -5.01
N LEU A 96 -6.68 -1.19 -5.88
CA LEU A 96 -8.06 -1.08 -6.35
C LEU A 96 -8.48 -2.31 -7.17
N VAL A 97 -7.58 -2.85 -7.99
CA VAL A 97 -7.82 -4.10 -8.74
C VAL A 97 -7.98 -5.28 -7.78
N ALA A 98 -7.09 -5.41 -6.79
CA ALA A 98 -7.18 -6.46 -5.77
C ALA A 98 -8.50 -6.37 -4.97
N LEU A 99 -8.90 -5.17 -4.54
CA LEU A 99 -10.17 -4.93 -3.86
C LEU A 99 -11.38 -5.27 -4.73
N ARG A 100 -11.35 -4.93 -6.02
CA ARG A 100 -12.43 -5.24 -6.96
C ARG A 100 -12.64 -6.75 -7.15
N GLN A 101 -11.58 -7.55 -7.02
CA GLN A 101 -11.68 -9.00 -7.10
C GLN A 101 -12.31 -9.60 -5.84
N ALA A 102 -12.18 -8.94 -4.68
CA ALA A 102 -12.70 -9.41 -3.40
C ALA A 102 -14.10 -8.86 -3.05
N HIS A 103 -14.40 -7.60 -3.40
CA HIS A 103 -15.63 -6.91 -3.00
C HIS A 103 -16.38 -6.29 -4.19
N SER A 104 -17.67 -5.99 -3.99
CA SER A 104 -18.50 -5.33 -4.99
C SER A 104 -18.04 -3.89 -5.25
N VAL A 105 -18.17 -3.43 -6.50
CA VAL A 105 -17.86 -2.05 -6.91
C VAL A 105 -18.67 -1.03 -6.10
N ARG A 106 -19.89 -1.38 -5.66
CA ARG A 106 -20.70 -0.51 -4.79
C ARG A 106 -20.00 -0.24 -3.46
N HIS A 107 -19.53 -1.28 -2.77
CA HIS A 107 -18.79 -1.15 -1.51
C HIS A 107 -17.53 -0.30 -1.66
N ILE A 108 -16.74 -0.57 -2.71
CA ILE A 108 -15.52 0.20 -2.99
C ILE A 108 -15.85 1.67 -3.25
N SER A 109 -16.89 1.95 -4.05
CA SER A 109 -17.32 3.32 -4.35
C SER A 109 -17.81 4.08 -3.11
N LEU A 110 -18.47 3.40 -2.17
CA LEU A 110 -18.90 4.00 -0.91
C LEU A 110 -17.69 4.39 -0.06
N ILE A 111 -16.72 3.49 0.10
CA ILE A 111 -15.50 3.77 0.87
C ILE A 111 -14.74 4.95 0.26
N LEU A 112 -14.54 4.96 -1.07
CA LEU A 112 -13.85 6.06 -1.75
C LEU A 112 -14.60 7.38 -1.62
N LEU A 113 -15.93 7.37 -1.70
CA LEU A 113 -16.76 8.56 -1.51
C LEU A 113 -16.65 9.07 -0.06
N THR A 114 -16.68 8.18 0.92
CA THR A 114 -16.51 8.55 2.33
C THR A 114 -15.13 9.18 2.58
N VAL A 115 -14.05 8.60 2.03
CA VAL A 115 -12.70 9.19 2.13
C VAL A 115 -12.70 10.59 1.52
N ALA A 116 -13.23 10.75 0.31
CA ALA A 116 -13.22 12.03 -0.40
C ALA A 116 -13.99 13.12 0.36
N LEU A 117 -15.22 12.83 0.80
CA LEU A 117 -16.05 13.79 1.53
C LEU A 117 -15.45 14.14 2.90
N ALA A 118 -14.97 13.15 3.64
CA ALA A 118 -14.33 13.37 4.94
C ALA A 118 -13.07 14.22 4.78
N TYR A 119 -12.19 13.88 3.82
CA TYR A 119 -10.96 14.64 3.57
C TYR A 119 -11.24 16.09 3.17
N LEU A 120 -12.14 16.32 2.22
CA LEU A 120 -12.50 17.67 1.78
C LEU A 120 -13.05 18.52 2.94
N THR A 121 -13.83 17.90 3.84
CA THR A 121 -14.37 18.59 5.01
C THR A 121 -13.29 18.89 6.05
N PHE A 122 -12.47 17.91 6.42
CA PHE A 122 -11.45 18.08 7.46
C PHE A 122 -10.26 18.93 7.01
N SER A 123 -9.94 18.94 5.71
CA SER A 123 -8.87 19.80 5.16
C SER A 123 -9.14 21.30 5.36
N MET A 124 -10.41 21.69 5.52
CA MET A 124 -10.80 23.07 5.83
C MET A 124 -10.68 23.42 7.31
N LEU A 125 -10.59 22.42 8.20
CA LEU A 125 -10.67 22.59 9.65
C LEU A 125 -9.33 22.33 10.35
N VAL A 126 -8.49 21.47 9.77
CA VAL A 126 -7.28 20.93 10.41
C VAL A 126 -6.14 20.81 9.40
N SER A 127 -4.91 20.51 9.87
CA SER A 127 -3.76 20.26 9.00
C SER A 127 -4.04 19.11 8.02
N GLU A 128 -3.46 19.18 6.82
CA GLU A 128 -3.67 18.17 5.78
C GLU A 128 -3.33 16.75 6.25
N SER A 129 -2.24 16.58 7.00
CA SER A 129 -1.84 15.28 7.55
C SER A 129 -2.88 14.70 8.51
N LEU A 130 -3.48 15.53 9.36
CA LEU A 130 -4.51 15.10 10.30
C LEU A 130 -5.85 14.88 9.58
N ALA A 131 -6.16 15.68 8.57
CA ALA A 131 -7.34 15.49 7.73
C ALA A 131 -7.31 14.14 7.00
N VAL A 132 -6.16 13.76 6.41
CA VAL A 132 -5.99 12.43 5.80
C VAL A 132 -6.20 11.33 6.84
N LEU A 133 -5.59 11.45 8.02
CA LEU A 133 -5.69 10.44 9.07
C LEU A 133 -7.15 10.26 9.53
N LEU A 134 -7.87 11.35 9.80
CA LEU A 134 -9.28 11.30 10.19
C LEU A 134 -10.18 10.73 9.09
N ALA A 135 -9.96 11.14 7.84
CA ALA A 135 -10.70 10.61 6.70
C ALA A 135 -10.50 9.10 6.55
N THR A 136 -9.27 8.60 6.70
CA THR A 136 -8.99 7.16 6.64
C THR A 136 -9.66 6.39 7.78
N LEU A 137 -9.63 6.90 9.02
CA LEU A 137 -10.30 6.25 10.16
C LEU A 137 -11.81 6.13 9.96
N ILE A 138 -12.46 7.21 9.49
CA ILE A 138 -13.91 7.22 9.23
C ILE A 138 -14.25 6.25 8.10
N ALA A 139 -13.49 6.28 7.00
CA ALA A 139 -13.71 5.39 5.88
C ALA A 139 -13.51 3.91 6.24
N CYS A 140 -12.51 3.59 7.07
CA CYS A 140 -12.33 2.24 7.63
C CYS A 140 -13.52 1.83 8.49
N GLY A 141 -14.02 2.72 9.35
CA GLY A 141 -15.20 2.47 10.17
C GLY A 141 -16.44 2.16 9.32
N VAL A 142 -16.69 2.96 8.28
CA VAL A 142 -17.75 2.71 7.30
C VAL A 142 -17.50 1.39 6.56
N GLY A 143 -16.27 1.10 6.14
CA GLY A 143 -15.93 -0.15 5.48
C GLY A 143 -16.35 -1.37 6.30
N VAL A 144 -15.98 -1.40 7.59
CA VAL A 144 -16.31 -2.50 8.51
C VAL A 144 -17.81 -2.65 8.72
N THR A 145 -18.54 -1.56 8.97
CA THR A 145 -19.98 -1.65 9.23
C THR A 145 -20.79 -2.12 8.04
N PHE A 146 -20.32 -1.89 6.81
CA PHE A 146 -20.97 -2.36 5.59
C PHE A 146 -20.50 -3.74 5.11
N ASP A 147 -19.40 -4.28 5.68
CA ASP A 147 -18.90 -5.63 5.37
C ASP A 147 -19.62 -6.70 6.22
N GLU A 148 -20.02 -6.38 7.46
CA GLU A 148 -20.76 -7.28 8.36
C GLU A 148 -22.25 -7.45 8.00
N VAL A 149 -22.80 -6.68 7.07
CA VAL A 149 -24.23 -6.77 6.65
C VAL A 149 -24.45 -7.89 5.61
N ARG A 150 -23.57 -8.89 5.56
CA ARG A 150 -23.62 -9.99 4.60
C ARG A 150 -23.32 -11.33 5.27
#